data_AF-A0A7G9FT32-F1
#
_entry.id   AF-A0A7G9FT32-F1
#
_cell.length_a   1.000
_cell.length_b   1.000
_cell.length_c   1.000
_cell.angle_alpha   90.00
_cell.angle_beta   90.00
_cell.angle_gamma   90.00
#
_symmetry.space_group_name_H-M   'P 1'
#
loop_
_entity.id
_entity.type
_entity.pdbx_description
1 polymer ?
#
loop_
_entity_poly.entity_id
_entity_poly.type
_entity_poly.pdbx_seq_one_letter_code
_entity_poly.pdbx_strand_id
1 'polypeptide(L)'
;MIKTNDFPGAKTKMKRLIPIVNEYDFEDISKAIYCICVCVNNRSVFESALSLNWALAEHKHQGNKKIDNYEDFKRFFTSIEDIIKPSPFDDAVVEDYGDVSIEVFGKKYSVIVGTGHNMVFACLQFLPILACEVKKEDELIEVMTYNSFVIDYLKDVNITDGNHGTSVLTY
;
A
#
# COMPACT_ATOMS: atom_id res chain seq x y z
N MET A 1 16.12 -12.92 -4.57
CA MET A 1 15.78 -12.46 -5.94
C MET A 1 14.27 -12.43 -6.03
N ILE A 2 13.67 -11.24 -6.17
CA ILE A 2 12.21 -11.10 -6.30
C ILE A 2 11.79 -11.84 -7.58
N LYS A 3 10.75 -12.68 -7.51
CA LYS A 3 10.22 -13.35 -8.69
C LYS A 3 9.51 -12.30 -9.55
N THR A 4 10.24 -11.69 -10.49
CA THR A 4 9.73 -10.61 -11.35
C THR A 4 8.67 -11.07 -12.36
N ASN A 5 8.38 -12.37 -12.41
CA ASN A 5 7.37 -12.93 -13.31
C ASN A 5 5.95 -12.49 -12.96
N ASP A 6 5.71 -12.09 -11.71
CA ASP A 6 4.41 -11.63 -11.23
C ASP A 6 4.13 -10.15 -11.59
N PHE A 7 5.14 -9.44 -12.14
CA PHE A 7 5.06 -8.01 -12.51
C PHE A 7 5.62 -7.79 -13.93
N PRO A 8 4.91 -8.22 -14.98
CA PRO A 8 5.41 -8.17 -16.35
C PRO A 8 5.68 -6.75 -16.86
N GLY A 9 4.95 -5.74 -16.38
CA GLY A 9 5.19 -4.33 -16.71
C GLY A 9 6.43 -3.76 -16.03
N ALA A 10 6.87 -4.32 -14.90
CA ALA A 10 8.02 -3.81 -14.15
C ALA A 10 9.31 -3.84 -14.98
N LYS A 11 9.54 -4.95 -15.71
CA LYS A 11 10.72 -5.06 -16.58
C LYS A 11 10.69 -4.04 -17.71
N THR A 12 9.51 -3.75 -18.24
CA THR A 12 9.33 -2.77 -19.33
C THR A 12 9.57 -1.34 -18.83
N LYS A 13 8.98 -0.99 -17.68
CA LYS A 13 9.22 0.30 -17.00
C LYS A 13 10.69 0.48 -16.63
N MET A 14 11.31 -0.53 -16.01
CA MET A 14 12.74 -0.53 -15.67
C MET A 14 13.63 -0.24 -16.89
N LYS A 15 13.41 -0.91 -18.02
CA LYS A 15 14.20 -0.68 -19.24
C LYS A 15 14.10 0.77 -19.75
N ARG A 16 12.95 1.42 -19.56
CA ARG A 16 12.73 2.83 -19.90
C ARG A 16 13.36 3.77 -18.87
N LEU A 17 13.44 3.38 -17.60
CA LEU A 17 14.05 4.15 -16.51
C LEU A 17 15.58 4.14 -16.57
N ILE A 18 16.21 3.01 -16.89
CA ILE A 18 17.67 2.84 -16.95
C ILE A 18 18.41 3.99 -17.67
N PRO A 19 18.03 4.42 -18.90
CA PRO A 19 18.76 5.49 -19.57
C PRO A 19 18.70 6.80 -18.79
N ILE A 20 17.58 7.11 -18.14
CA ILE A 20 17.39 8.35 -17.36
C ILE A 20 18.16 8.28 -16.05
N VAL A 21 17.99 7.21 -15.27
CA VAL A 21 18.64 7.03 -13.96
C VAL A 21 20.17 7.03 -14.11
N ASN A 22 20.71 6.47 -15.19
CA ASN A 22 22.15 6.44 -15.47
C ASN A 22 22.79 7.80 -15.79
N GLU A 23 22.01 8.85 -16.04
CA GLU A 23 22.55 10.20 -16.23
C GLU A 23 22.95 10.85 -14.90
N TYR A 24 22.35 10.39 -13.79
CA TYR A 24 22.53 10.96 -12.46
C TYR A 24 23.60 10.25 -11.65
N ASP A 25 24.20 11.01 -10.73
CA ASP A 25 25.03 10.49 -9.66
C ASP A 25 24.25 9.45 -8.84
N PHE A 26 24.93 8.34 -8.50
CA PHE A 26 24.28 7.20 -7.85
C PHE A 26 23.72 7.56 -6.46
N GLU A 27 24.41 8.37 -5.67
CA GLU A 27 23.97 8.69 -4.32
C GLU A 27 22.72 9.58 -4.35
N ASP A 28 22.73 10.58 -5.23
CA ASP A 28 21.61 11.52 -5.40
C ASP A 28 20.37 10.81 -5.93
N ILE A 29 20.54 9.98 -6.97
CA ILE A 29 19.42 9.25 -7.56
C ILE A 29 18.85 8.20 -6.61
N SER A 30 19.69 7.58 -5.78
CA SER A 30 19.26 6.65 -4.73
C SER A 30 18.34 7.35 -3.73
N LYS A 31 18.72 8.55 -3.27
CA LYS A 31 17.91 9.36 -2.35
C LYS A 31 16.58 9.76 -3.00
N ALA A 32 16.62 10.23 -4.25
CA ALA A 32 15.42 10.63 -4.98
C ALA A 32 14.44 9.46 -5.16
N ILE A 33 14.94 8.28 -5.58
CA ILE A 33 14.12 7.07 -5.74
C ILE A 33 13.56 6.61 -4.39
N TYR A 34 14.36 6.66 -3.32
CA TYR A 34 13.89 6.36 -1.97
C TYR A 34 12.74 7.28 -1.55
N CYS A 35 12.87 8.60 -1.77
CA CYS A 35 11.80 9.55 -1.49
C CYS A 35 10.51 9.23 -2.25
N ILE A 36 10.60 8.88 -3.54
CA ILE A 36 9.43 8.50 -4.34
C ILE A 36 8.77 7.23 -3.79
N CYS A 37 9.57 6.20 -3.47
CA CYS A 37 9.06 4.91 -2.99
C CYS A 37 8.48 4.98 -1.57
N VAL A 38 9.03 5.80 -0.68
CA VAL A 38 8.55 5.94 0.71
C VAL A 38 7.33 6.84 0.81
N CYS A 39 7.26 7.91 0.02
CA CYS A 39 6.13 8.84 0.08
C CYS A 39 4.85 8.28 -0.54
N VAL A 40 4.94 7.21 -1.35
CA VAL A 40 3.78 6.61 -2.00
C VAL A 40 3.47 5.26 -1.38
N ASN A 41 2.72 5.29 -0.27
CA ASN A 41 2.20 4.09 0.37
C ASN A 41 0.97 3.55 -0.40
N ASN A 42 1.17 3.19 -1.68
CA ASN A 42 0.12 2.65 -2.54
C ASN A 42 0.61 1.36 -3.21
N ARG A 43 0.03 0.22 -2.80
CA ARG A 43 0.14 -1.07 -3.52
C ARG A 43 -0.17 -0.92 -5.01
N SER A 44 -1.02 0.06 -5.36
CA SER A 44 -1.37 0.46 -6.73
C SER A 44 -0.16 0.77 -7.62
N VAL A 45 0.92 1.34 -7.08
CA VAL A 45 2.12 1.66 -7.87
C VAL A 45 3.30 0.76 -7.49
N PHE A 46 3.04 -0.39 -6.88
CA PHE A 46 4.08 -1.32 -6.47
C PHE A 46 4.95 -1.78 -7.64
N GLU A 47 4.35 -1.97 -8.82
CA GLU A 47 5.10 -2.25 -10.04
C GLU A 47 6.10 -1.12 -10.38
N SER A 48 5.69 0.13 -10.24
CA SER A 48 6.55 1.30 -10.48
C SER A 48 7.65 1.41 -9.42
N ALA A 49 7.34 1.15 -8.14
CA ALA A 49 8.33 1.11 -7.07
C ALA A 49 9.37 0.00 -7.30
N LEU A 50 8.93 -1.20 -7.69
CA LEU A 50 9.81 -2.30 -8.09
C LEU A 50 10.69 -1.91 -9.28
N SER A 51 10.11 -1.24 -10.27
CA SER A 51 10.83 -0.80 -11.48
C SER A 51 11.93 0.21 -11.17
N LEU A 52 11.66 1.17 -10.27
CA LEU A 52 12.63 2.16 -9.84
C LEU A 52 13.77 1.52 -9.04
N ASN A 53 13.45 0.66 -8.07
CA ASN A 53 14.47 -0.06 -7.31
C ASN A 53 15.30 -1.00 -8.20
N TRP A 54 14.69 -1.64 -9.19
CA TRP A 54 15.41 -2.47 -10.16
C TRP A 54 16.31 -1.62 -11.07
N ALA A 55 15.82 -0.49 -11.59
CA ALA A 55 16.64 0.42 -12.37
C ALA A 55 17.85 0.94 -11.58
N LEU A 56 17.68 1.17 -10.26
CA LEU A 56 18.77 1.54 -9.37
C LEU A 56 19.77 0.39 -9.17
N ALA A 57 19.30 -0.85 -9.04
CA ALA A 57 20.17 -2.03 -8.95
C ALA A 57 20.98 -2.29 -10.23
N GLU A 58 20.48 -1.85 -11.39
CA GLU A 58 21.13 -1.95 -12.71
C GLU A 58 21.90 -0.65 -13.08
N HIS A 59 22.06 0.27 -12.14
CA HIS A 59 22.78 1.53 -12.38
C HIS A 59 24.26 1.26 -12.67
N LYS A 60 24.83 2.01 -13.61
CA LYS A 60 26.20 1.83 -14.11
C LYS A 60 27.24 2.68 -13.37
N HIS A 61 26.83 3.47 -12.39
CA HIS A 61 27.69 4.36 -11.60
C HIS A 61 28.56 5.33 -12.44
N GLN A 62 28.05 5.74 -13.60
CA GLN A 62 28.78 6.60 -14.56
C GLN A 62 28.14 7.98 -14.76
N GLY A 63 26.94 8.20 -14.20
CA GLY A 63 26.22 9.46 -14.27
C GLY A 63 26.83 10.53 -13.37
N ASN A 64 26.66 11.79 -13.75
CA ASN A 64 27.23 12.94 -13.05
C ASN A 64 26.23 14.08 -12.81
N LYS A 65 24.98 13.96 -13.28
CA LYS A 65 23.93 14.93 -12.94
C LYS A 65 23.61 14.83 -11.45
N LYS A 66 23.57 15.98 -10.78
CA LYS A 66 23.30 16.10 -9.35
C LYS A 66 21.82 16.42 -9.08
N ILE A 67 21.34 16.07 -7.90
CA ILE A 67 20.02 16.46 -7.37
C ILE A 67 20.25 17.19 -6.05
N ASP A 68 20.54 18.48 -6.13
CA ASP A 68 20.96 19.28 -4.97
C ASP A 68 19.78 19.93 -4.23
N ASN A 69 18.65 20.13 -4.91
CA ASN A 69 17.49 20.83 -4.38
C ASN A 69 16.17 20.24 -4.90
N TYR A 70 15.07 20.77 -4.36
CA TYR A 70 13.72 20.32 -4.70
C TYR A 70 13.32 20.54 -6.16
N GLU A 71 13.83 21.59 -6.82
CA GLU A 71 13.54 21.81 -8.25
C GLU A 71 14.27 20.80 -9.13
N ASP A 72 15.48 20.38 -8.76
CA ASP A 72 16.18 19.29 -9.45
C ASP A 72 15.46 17.96 -9.26
N PHE A 73 14.96 17.70 -8.05
CA PHE A 73 14.12 16.54 -7.77
C PHE A 73 12.85 16.56 -8.62
N LYS A 74 12.15 17.71 -8.72
CA LYS A 74 10.97 17.85 -9.57
C LYS A 74 11.29 17.59 -11.04
N ARG A 75 12.40 18.12 -11.56
CA ARG A 75 12.84 17.85 -12.94
C ARG A 75 13.09 16.37 -13.17
N PHE A 76 13.76 15.70 -12.22
CA PHE A 76 13.93 14.25 -12.28
C PHE A 76 12.58 13.53 -12.27
N PHE A 77 11.68 13.85 -11.34
CA PHE A 77 10.36 13.23 -11.24
C PHE A 77 9.54 13.41 -12.52
N THR A 78 9.46 14.63 -13.06
CA THR A 78 8.76 14.91 -14.33
C THR A 78 9.35 14.10 -15.50
N SER A 79 10.67 13.84 -15.51
CA SER A 79 11.28 13.03 -16.57
C SER A 79 10.87 11.56 -16.56
N ILE A 80 10.42 11.05 -15.41
CA ILE A 80 10.02 9.64 -15.24
C ILE A 80 8.51 9.46 -15.06
N GLU A 81 7.76 10.55 -14.90
CA GLU A 81 6.33 10.55 -14.55
C GLU A 81 5.50 9.67 -15.50
N ASP A 82 5.66 9.83 -16.81
CA ASP A 82 4.96 9.02 -17.83
C ASP A 82 5.35 7.54 -17.83
N ILE A 83 6.45 7.17 -17.18
CA ILE A 83 6.90 5.78 -17.05
C ILE A 83 6.31 5.15 -15.78
N ILE A 84 6.27 5.91 -14.69
CA ILE A 84 5.84 5.42 -13.37
C ILE A 84 4.36 5.64 -13.09
N LYS A 85 3.64 6.33 -13.99
CA LYS A 85 2.20 6.57 -13.89
C LYS A 85 1.44 5.26 -13.66
N PRO A 86 0.48 5.25 -12.70
CA PRO A 86 -0.43 4.12 -12.55
C PRO A 86 -1.16 3.84 -13.87
N SER A 87 -1.19 2.58 -14.28
CA SER A 87 -2.01 2.11 -15.39
C SER A 87 -3.47 1.90 -14.94
N PRO A 88 -4.43 1.79 -15.87
CA PRO A 88 -5.79 1.37 -15.53
C PRO A 88 -5.89 -0.04 -14.93
N PHE A 89 -4.82 -0.85 -15.05
CA PHE A 89 -4.70 -2.18 -14.45
C PHE A 89 -3.97 -2.16 -13.10
N ASP A 90 -3.36 -1.02 -12.75
CA ASP A 90 -2.72 -0.82 -11.46
C ASP A 90 -3.85 -0.59 -10.45
N ASP A 91 -4.01 -1.55 -9.56
CA ASP A 91 -5.16 -1.64 -8.68
C ASP A 91 -5.19 -0.44 -7.71
N ALA A 92 -6.10 0.50 -7.93
CA ALA A 92 -6.32 1.62 -7.00
C ALA A 92 -6.89 1.15 -5.64
N VAL A 93 -7.16 -0.15 -5.51
CA VAL A 93 -7.65 -0.77 -4.28
C VAL A 93 -6.60 -0.62 -3.17
N VAL A 94 -7.00 0.21 -2.22
CA VAL A 94 -6.41 0.38 -0.89
C VAL A 94 -6.23 -0.99 -0.25
N GLU A 95 -5.25 -1.12 0.64
CA GLU A 95 -4.99 -2.36 1.39
C GLU A 95 -6.30 -3.00 1.87
N ASP A 96 -6.67 -4.12 1.24
CA ASP A 96 -7.64 -5.07 1.79
C ASP A 96 -7.02 -5.59 3.08
N TYR A 97 -7.34 -4.93 4.18
CA TYR A 97 -7.18 -5.56 5.46
C TYR A 97 -8.21 -6.68 5.50
N GLY A 98 -7.70 -7.91 5.52
CA GLY A 98 -8.46 -9.14 5.70
C GLY A 98 -9.20 -9.15 7.04
N ASP A 99 -9.50 -10.34 7.56
CA ASP A 99 -10.21 -10.46 8.82
C ASP A 99 -9.34 -9.95 9.98
N VAL A 100 -9.61 -8.73 10.45
CA VAL A 100 -8.89 -8.10 11.56
C VAL A 100 -9.73 -8.20 12.82
N SER A 101 -9.09 -8.51 13.95
CA SER A 101 -9.74 -8.45 15.26
C SER A 101 -9.23 -7.29 16.09
N ILE A 102 -10.13 -6.69 16.88
CA ILE A 102 -9.79 -5.70 17.91
C ILE A 102 -10.16 -6.23 19.29
N GLU A 103 -9.46 -5.77 20.32
CA GLU A 103 -9.76 -6.10 21.71
C GLU A 103 -10.56 -4.99 22.38
N VAL A 104 -11.74 -5.32 22.88
CA VAL A 104 -12.62 -4.40 23.61
C VAL A 104 -12.90 -5.04 24.98
N PHE A 105 -12.47 -4.35 26.05
CA PHE A 105 -12.63 -4.79 27.44
C PHE A 105 -12.17 -6.25 27.70
N GLY A 106 -11.05 -6.65 27.10
CA GLY A 106 -10.46 -7.99 27.26
C GLY A 106 -11.09 -9.09 26.39
N LYS A 107 -12.03 -8.75 25.51
CA LYS A 107 -12.61 -9.69 24.53
C LYS A 107 -12.26 -9.27 23.11
N LYS A 108 -11.91 -10.25 22.27
CA LYS A 108 -11.63 -10.04 20.84
C LYS A 108 -12.91 -10.10 20.02
N TYR A 109 -13.00 -9.21 19.04
CA TYR A 109 -14.11 -9.11 18.11
C TYR A 109 -13.61 -8.96 16.69
N SER A 110 -14.19 -9.71 15.76
CA SER A 110 -13.94 -9.60 14.32
C SER A 110 -14.52 -8.27 13.80
N VAL A 111 -13.75 -7.56 12.99
CA VAL A 111 -14.17 -6.31 12.35
C VAL A 111 -13.77 -6.31 10.88
N ILE A 112 -14.62 -5.72 10.04
CA ILE A 112 -14.29 -5.45 8.65
C ILE A 112 -13.71 -4.05 8.57
N VAL A 113 -12.49 -3.93 8.04
CA VAL A 113 -11.89 -2.63 7.73
C VAL A 113 -11.99 -2.43 6.22
N GLY A 114 -12.79 -1.44 5.82
CA GLY A 114 -13.00 -1.12 4.41
C GLY A 114 -11.90 -0.25 3.80
N THR A 115 -11.80 -0.30 2.48
CA THR A 115 -10.88 0.49 1.67
C THR A 115 -11.24 1.98 1.70
N GLY A 116 -10.27 2.84 2.02
CA GLY A 116 -10.37 4.31 1.90
C GLY A 116 -10.24 5.12 3.19
N HIS A 117 -10.19 4.47 4.35
CA HIS A 117 -9.99 5.17 5.62
C HIS A 117 -8.79 4.57 6.38
N ASN A 118 -7.59 5.01 6.01
CA ASN A 118 -6.31 4.56 6.60
C ASN A 118 -6.23 4.68 8.14
N MET A 119 -7.16 5.43 8.76
CA MET A 119 -7.23 5.62 10.20
C MET A 119 -8.32 4.79 10.90
N VAL A 120 -9.19 4.05 10.18
CA VAL A 120 -10.31 3.34 10.82
C VAL A 120 -9.81 2.32 11.84
N PHE A 121 -8.79 1.54 11.51
CA PHE A 121 -8.23 0.59 12.48
C PHE A 121 -7.71 1.29 13.74
N ALA A 122 -6.97 2.39 13.59
CA ALA A 122 -6.50 3.18 14.73
C ALA A 122 -7.66 3.76 15.55
N CYS A 123 -8.70 4.30 14.89
CA CYS A 123 -9.90 4.82 15.55
C CYS A 123 -10.64 3.72 16.34
N LEU A 124 -10.74 2.51 15.80
CA LEU A 124 -11.35 1.36 16.47
C LEU A 124 -10.65 1.01 17.79
N GLN A 125 -9.32 1.16 17.87
CA GLN A 125 -8.55 0.94 19.11
C GLN A 125 -8.89 1.94 20.23
N PHE A 126 -9.41 3.13 19.88
CA PHE A 126 -9.80 4.14 20.87
C PHE A 126 -11.26 4.02 21.32
N LEU A 127 -12.08 3.19 20.68
CA LEU A 127 -13.49 3.03 21.04
C LEU A 127 -13.71 2.62 22.51
N PRO A 128 -12.93 1.71 23.13
CA PRO A 128 -13.13 1.36 24.53
C PRO A 128 -12.95 2.56 25.46
N ILE A 129 -11.95 3.41 25.18
CA ILE A 129 -11.66 4.61 25.96
C ILE A 129 -12.81 5.61 25.80
N LEU A 130 -13.26 5.85 24.57
CA LEU A 130 -14.36 6.77 24.30
C LEU A 130 -15.68 6.29 24.95
N ALA A 131 -15.96 5.00 24.89
CA ALA A 131 -17.15 4.41 25.52
C ALA A 131 -17.14 4.59 27.04
N CYS A 132 -15.99 4.44 27.70
CA CYS A 132 -15.85 4.76 29.12
C CYS A 132 -16.11 6.24 29.42
N GLU A 133 -15.56 7.15 28.62
CA GLU A 133 -15.75 8.61 28.81
C GLU A 133 -17.22 9.03 28.69
N VAL A 134 -17.97 8.42 27.75
CA VAL A 134 -19.39 8.74 27.54
C VAL A 134 -20.36 7.81 28.28
N LYS A 135 -19.85 6.83 29.05
CA LYS A 135 -20.63 5.80 29.77
C LYS A 135 -21.54 4.97 28.84
N LYS A 136 -20.94 4.43 27.78
CA LYS A 136 -21.59 3.64 26.72
C LYS A 136 -20.90 2.30 26.46
N GLU A 137 -20.30 1.73 27.48
CA GLU A 137 -19.56 0.47 27.39
C GLU A 137 -20.46 -0.69 26.95
N ASP A 138 -21.67 -0.78 27.52
CA ASP A 138 -22.64 -1.84 27.21
C ASP A 138 -23.09 -1.76 25.75
N GLU A 139 -23.39 -0.56 25.24
CA GLU A 139 -23.76 -0.37 23.84
C GLU A 139 -22.61 -0.69 22.88
N LEU A 140 -21.37 -0.33 23.24
CA LEU A 140 -20.20 -0.72 22.44
C LEU A 140 -20.06 -2.25 22.41
N ILE A 141 -20.20 -2.93 23.55
CA ILE A 141 -20.14 -4.41 23.62
C ILE A 141 -21.23 -5.04 22.75
N GLU A 142 -22.45 -4.52 22.78
CA GLU A 142 -23.57 -5.03 21.98
C GLU A 142 -23.30 -4.89 20.48
N VAL A 143 -22.87 -3.72 20.04
CA VAL A 143 -22.54 -3.45 18.63
C VAL A 143 -21.38 -4.32 18.16
N MET A 144 -20.32 -4.45 18.96
CA MET A 144 -19.16 -5.29 18.63
C MET A 144 -19.54 -6.78 18.58
N THR A 145 -20.40 -7.24 19.49
CA THR A 145 -20.88 -8.62 19.50
C THR A 145 -21.72 -8.94 18.27
N TYR A 146 -22.64 -8.05 17.89
CA TYR A 146 -23.47 -8.22 16.70
C TYR A 146 -22.62 -8.27 15.43
N ASN A 147 -21.69 -7.32 15.26
CA ASN A 147 -20.83 -7.25 14.08
C ASN A 147 -19.93 -8.49 13.96
N SER A 148 -19.25 -8.87 15.04
CA SER A 148 -18.40 -10.06 15.05
C SER A 148 -19.21 -11.31 14.70
N PHE A 149 -20.40 -11.47 15.28
CA PHE A 149 -21.27 -12.61 14.97
C PHE A 149 -21.62 -12.71 13.49
N VAL A 150 -22.00 -11.59 12.86
CA VAL A 150 -22.34 -11.58 11.42
C VAL A 150 -21.13 -11.97 10.57
N ILE A 151 -19.94 -11.44 10.88
CA ILE A 151 -18.69 -11.75 10.17
C ILE A 151 -18.38 -13.23 10.31
N ASP A 152 -18.33 -13.73 11.55
CA ASP A 152 -17.98 -15.12 11.84
C ASP A 152 -18.99 -16.10 11.22
N TYR A 153 -20.29 -15.75 11.22
CA TYR A 153 -21.35 -16.56 10.61
C TYR A 153 -21.21 -16.68 9.08
N LEU A 154 -20.79 -15.61 8.40
CA LEU A 154 -20.68 -15.58 6.94
C LEU A 154 -19.30 -16.00 6.42
N LYS A 155 -18.29 -16.04 7.29
CA LYS A 155 -16.89 -16.30 6.91
C LYS A 155 -16.71 -17.61 6.15
N ASP A 156 -17.34 -18.69 6.60
CA ASP A 156 -17.19 -20.03 6.02
C ASP A 156 -17.89 -20.20 4.66
N VAL A 157 -18.83 -19.30 4.32
CA VAL A 157 -19.51 -19.33 3.01
C VAL A 157 -18.98 -18.29 2.04
N ASN A 158 -18.17 -17.34 2.52
CA ASN A 158 -17.56 -16.27 1.75
C ASN A 158 -16.15 -16.65 1.26
N ILE A 159 -16.04 -17.82 0.63
CA ILE A 159 -14.74 -18.40 0.23
C ILE A 159 -14.27 -17.86 -1.12
N THR A 160 -15.18 -17.64 -2.08
CA THR A 160 -14.85 -17.14 -3.43
C THR A 160 -15.95 -16.22 -3.97
N ASP A 161 -15.57 -15.21 -4.75
CA ASP A 161 -16.46 -14.33 -5.51
C ASP A 161 -16.73 -14.84 -6.94
N GLY A 162 -16.12 -15.98 -7.33
CA GLY A 162 -16.16 -16.54 -8.68
C GLY A 162 -14.86 -16.28 -9.47
N ASN A 163 -14.98 -16.06 -10.79
CA ASN A 163 -13.85 -15.83 -11.71
C ASN A 163 -13.22 -14.42 -11.62
N HIS A 164 -13.59 -13.62 -10.62
CA HIS A 164 -13.23 -12.21 -10.53
C HIS A 164 -12.36 -11.85 -9.34
N GLY A 165 -11.61 -12.80 -8.78
CA GLY A 165 -10.39 -12.48 -8.06
C GLY A 165 -10.60 -11.66 -6.78
N THR A 166 -10.53 -12.42 -5.69
CA THR A 166 -10.08 -12.04 -4.32
C THR A 166 -11.19 -11.86 -3.30
N SER A 167 -11.03 -12.64 -2.23
CA SER A 167 -11.64 -12.58 -0.91
C SER A 167 -12.28 -11.26 -0.47
N VAL A 168 -13.58 -11.19 -0.18
CA VAL A 168 -14.06 -10.07 0.67
C VAL A 168 -13.54 -10.18 2.12
N LEU A 169 -12.99 -11.34 2.52
CA LEU A 169 -12.54 -11.63 3.89
C LEU A 169 -11.14 -12.29 3.97
N THR A 170 -10.31 -12.21 2.94
CA THR A 170 -9.10 -13.05 2.88
C THR A 170 -7.80 -12.27 3.03
N TYR A 171 -7.39 -12.10 4.28
CA TYR A 171 -6.04 -12.35 4.83
C TYR A 171 -6.19 -12.72 6.30
#